data_AF-A0A2J4XXP1-F1
#
_entry.id   AF-A0A2J4XXP1-F1
#
_cell.length_a   1.000
_cell.length_b   1.000
_cell.length_c   1.000
_cell.angle_alpha   90.00
_cell.angle_beta   90.00
_cell.angle_gamma   90.00
#
_symmetry.space_group_name_H-M   'P 1'
#
loop_
_entity.id
_entity.type
_entity.pdbx_description
1 polymer ?
#
loop_
_entity_poly.entity_id
_entity_poly.type
_entity_poly.pdbx_seq_one_letter_code
_entity_poly.pdbx_strand_id
1 'polypeptide(L)' 'MNQQFTFTIKRTLFDENYNPSENTRITTNFANLARGENRQENLRNTLVMIDNRFNTLAHWDNPKGDRYA' A
#
# COMPACT_ATOMS: atom_id res chain seq x y z
N MET A 1 -33.84 -18.67 -9.57
CA MET A 1 -32.71 -19.25 -8.81
C MET A 1 -31.62 -18.21 -8.71
N ASN A 2 -31.34 -17.69 -7.50
CA ASN A 2 -30.24 -16.75 -7.29
C ASN A 2 -28.93 -17.54 -7.22
N GLN A 3 -28.04 -17.34 -8.20
CA GLN A 3 -26.67 -17.81 -8.09
C GLN A 3 -25.96 -16.91 -7.07
N GLN A 4 -25.77 -17.41 -5.84
CA GLN A 4 -24.91 -16.73 -4.88
C GLN A 4 -23.48 -16.76 -5.43
N PHE A 5 -22.93 -15.59 -5.74
CA PHE A 5 -21.52 -15.46 -6.10
C PHE A 5 -20.67 -15.83 -4.89
N THR A 6 -19.94 -16.94 -4.99
CA THR A 6 -18.91 -17.29 -4.01
C THR A 6 -17.65 -16.50 -4.32
N PHE A 7 -17.15 -15.74 -3.34
CA PHE A 7 -15.88 -15.03 -3.45
C PHE A 7 -15.00 -15.32 -2.24
N THR A 8 -13.69 -15.20 -2.43
CA THR A 8 -12.68 -15.38 -1.38
C THR A 8 -11.86 -14.10 -1.28
N ILE A 9 -11.72 -13.58 -0.06
CA ILE A 9 -10.86 -12.43 0.22
C ILE A 9 -9.49 -12.94 0.64
N LYS A 10 -8.44 -12.49 -0.04
CA LYS A 10 -7.04 -12.67 0.39
C LYS A 10 -6.51 -11.33 0.89
N ARG A 11 -5.72 -11.35 1.95
CA ARG A 11 -5.04 -10.17 2.50
C ARG A 11 -3.54 -10.43 2.47
N THR A 12 -2.81 -9.41 2.08
CA THR A 12 -1.34 -9.38 2.08
C THR A 12 -0.91 -8.06 2.70
N LEU A 13 0.16 -8.08 3.48
CA LEU A 13 0.71 -6.85 4.03
C LEU A 13 1.19 -5.96 2.89
N PHE A 14 0.94 -4.66 3.02
CA PHE A 14 1.47 -3.66 2.10
C PHE A 14 2.73 -3.04 2.74
N ASP A 15 3.88 -3.60 2.42
CA ASP A 15 5.21 -3.15 2.87
C ASP A 15 6.18 -3.06 1.67
N GLU A 16 7.47 -2.80 1.92
CA GLU A 16 8.49 -2.74 0.88
C GLU A 16 8.71 -4.07 0.13
N ASN A 17 8.23 -5.18 0.70
CA ASN A 17 8.30 -6.52 0.13
C ASN A 17 6.98 -6.93 -0.54
N TYR A 18 5.98 -6.04 -0.56
CA TYR A 18 4.73 -6.29 -1.23
C TYR A 18 4.97 -6.66 -2.69
N ASN A 19 4.49 -7.85 -3.05
CA ASN A 19 4.60 -8.40 -4.38
C ASN A 19 3.25 -9.04 -4.77
N PRO A 20 2.43 -8.37 -5.59
CA PRO A 20 1.15 -8.92 -5.99
C PRO A 20 1.34 -10.18 -6.84
N SER A 21 0.40 -11.12 -6.76
CA SER A 21 0.37 -12.27 -7.67
C SER A 21 0.30 -11.79 -9.13
N GLU A 22 0.93 -12.51 -10.05
CA GLU A 22 0.92 -12.21 -11.49
C GLU A 22 -0.50 -11.99 -12.04
N ASN A 23 -1.46 -12.76 -11.53
CA ASN A 23 -2.88 -12.71 -11.94
C ASN A 23 -3.66 -11.57 -11.27
N THR A 24 -3.03 -10.77 -10.41
CA THR A 24 -3.67 -9.61 -9.78
C THR A 24 -3.95 -8.55 -10.84
N ARG A 25 -5.23 -8.24 -11.01
CA ARG A 25 -5.70 -7.27 -12.01
C ARG A 25 -4.99 -5.93 -11.80
N ILE A 26 -4.28 -5.53 -12.86
CA ILE A 26 -3.33 -4.40 -12.95
C ILE A 26 -3.99 -3.04 -12.67
N THR A 27 -5.32 -2.96 -12.77
CA THR A 27 -6.07 -1.72 -12.54
C THR A 27 -6.13 -1.30 -11.07
N THR A 28 -5.42 -1.98 -10.16
CA THR A 28 -5.31 -1.57 -8.75
C THR A 28 -4.01 -0.80 -8.57
N ASN A 29 -4.10 0.52 -8.29
CA ASN A 29 -2.97 1.45 -8.28
C ASN A 29 -1.71 0.95 -7.54
N PHE A 30 -1.86 0.28 -6.39
CA PHE A 30 -0.73 -0.25 -5.62
C PHE A 30 -0.04 -1.45 -6.27
N ALA A 31 -0.76 -2.26 -7.05
CA ALA A 31 -0.17 -3.38 -7.78
C ALA A 31 0.74 -2.90 -8.94
N ASN A 32 0.55 -1.67 -9.42
CA ASN A 32 1.42 -1.07 -10.45
C ASN A 32 2.73 -0.56 -9.86
N LEU A 33 2.69 0.02 -8.66
CA LEU A 33 3.89 0.43 -7.93
C LEU A 33 4.78 -0.77 -7.58
N ALA A 34 4.15 -1.93 -7.39
CA ALA A 34 4.80 -3.16 -6.93
C ALA A 34 5.35 -4.06 -8.06
N ARG A 35 5.66 -3.52 -9.25
CA ARG A 35 6.21 -4.28 -10.39
C ARG A 35 7.45 -3.63 -10.98
N GLY A 36 8.23 -4.41 -11.73
CA GLY A 36 9.46 -3.98 -12.40
C GLY A 36 10.67 -3.92 -11.48
N GLU A 37 11.81 -3.53 -12.05
CA GLU A 37 13.10 -3.51 -11.34
C GLU A 37 13.10 -2.52 -10.16
N ASN A 38 12.39 -1.40 -10.28
CA ASN A 38 12.30 -0.36 -9.24
C ASN A 38 11.17 -0.62 -8.21
N ARG A 39 10.65 -1.84 -8.14
CA ARG A 39 9.55 -2.23 -7.23
C ARG A 39 9.77 -1.74 -5.80
N GLN A 40 10.92 -2.09 -5.21
CA GLN A 40 11.18 -1.83 -3.79
C GLN A 40 11.31 -0.33 -3.52
N GLU A 41 11.95 0.41 -4.43
CA GLU A 41 12.07 1.87 -4.34
C GLU A 41 10.71 2.56 -4.42
N ASN A 42 9.86 2.17 -5.38
CA ASN A 42 8.50 2.70 -5.52
C ASN A 42 7.68 2.49 -4.24
N LEU A 43 7.77 1.29 -3.65
CA LEU A 43 7.06 0.95 -2.42
C LEU A 43 7.57 1.76 -1.24
N ARG A 44 8.88 1.89 -1.06
CA ARG A 44 9.49 2.73 -0.02
C ARG A 44 9.06 4.18 -0.12
N ASN A 45 9.16 4.75 -1.32
CA ASN A 45 8.75 6.14 -1.56
C ASN A 45 7.25 6.35 -1.25
N THR A 46 6.42 5.35 -1.54
CA THR A 46 4.99 5.39 -1.24
C THR A 46 4.72 5.33 0.26
N LEU A 47 5.40 4.45 0.99
CA LEU A 47 5.28 4.35 2.45
C LEU A 47 5.73 5.65 3.12
N VAL A 48 6.87 6.22 2.71
CA VAL A 48 7.35 7.52 3.19
C VAL A 48 6.34 8.64 2.92
N MET A 49 5.73 8.66 1.72
CA MET A 49 4.68 9.64 1.41
C MET A 49 3.46 9.50 2.34
N ILE A 50 3.08 8.26 2.67
CA ILE A 50 1.99 7.97 3.61
C ILE A 50 2.36 8.48 5.01
N ASP A 51 3.54 8.12 5.51
CA ASP A 51 4.02 8.54 6.83
C ASP A 51 4.09 10.07 6.95
N ASN A 52 4.65 10.73 5.93
CA ASN A 52 4.67 12.20 5.86
C ASN A 52 3.27 12.81 5.92
N ARG A 53 2.29 12.20 5.24
CA ARG A 53 0.90 12.69 5.27
C ARG A 53 0.28 12.51 6.65
N PHE A 54 0.50 11.37 7.30
CA PHE A 54 0.03 11.13 8.67
C PHE A 54 0.67 12.11 9.65
N ASN A 55 1.99 12.29 9.55
CA ASN A 55 2.72 13.23 10.39
C ASN A 55 2.21 14.66 10.25
N THR A 56 1.89 15.09 9.01
CA THR A 56 1.29 16.40 8.72
C THR A 56 -0.10 16.55 9.37
N LEU A 57 -0.92 15.50 9.35
CA LEU A 57 -2.28 15.55 9.90
C LEU A 57 -2.30 15.46 11.43
N ALA A 58 -1.32 14.81 12.04
CA ALA A 58 -1.21 14.62 13.49
C ALA A 58 -0.56 15.81 14.23
N HIS A 59 -0.81 17.05 13.80
CA HIS A 59 -0.10 18.23 14.32
C HIS A 59 -0.24 18.50 15.83
N TRP A 60 -1.26 17.94 16.49
CA TRP A 60 -1.61 18.25 17.89
C TRP A 60 -0.69 17.60 18.92
N ASP A 61 -0.10 16.44 18.59
CA ASP A 61 0.82 15.69 19.45
C ASP A 61 2.08 15.21 18.69
N ASN A 62 2.38 15.87 17.57
CA ASN A 62 3.53 15.57 16.72
C ASN A 62 4.38 16.84 16.41
N PRO A 63 4.98 17.47 17.42
CA PRO A 63 5.73 18.72 17.23
C PRO A 63 6.96 18.57 16.32
N LYS A 64 7.48 17.35 16.16
CA LYS A 64 8.65 17.05 15.32
C LYS A 64 8.28 16.50 13.93
N GLY A 65 7.01 16.15 13.70
CA GLY A 65 6.58 15.59 12.43
C GLY A 65 7.12 14.18 12.13
N ASP A 66 7.52 13.43 13.16
CA ASP A 66 8.24 12.14 13.03
C ASP A 66 7.56 10.99 13.82
N ARG A 67 6.33 11.20 14.30
CA ARG A 67 5.57 10.20 15.05
C ARG A 67 5.35 8.88 14.30
N TYR A 68 5.15 8.94 12.98
CA TYR A 68 4.98 7.76 12.11
C TYR A 68 6.25 7.58 11.28
N ALA A 69 6.89 6.41 11.42
CA ALA A 69 8.11 5.98 10.70
C ALA A 69 8.29 4.45 10.80
#